data_AF-A0A8S3ITT0-F1
#
_entry.id   AF-A0A8S3ITT0-F1
#
_cell.length_a   1.000
_cell.length_b   1.000
_cell.length_c   1.000
_cell.angle_alpha   90.00
_cell.angle_beta   90.00
_cell.angle_gamma   90.00
#
_symmetry.space_group_name_H-M   'P 1'
#
loop_
_entity.id
_entity.type
_entity.pdbx_description
1 polymer ?
#
loop_
_entity_poly.entity_id
_entity_poly.type
_entity_poly.pdbx_seq_one_letter_code
_entity_poly.pdbx_strand_id
1 'polypeptide(L)'
;MTSTNSELKPQANEVNAVIDKLTEHIANNQDRHDFLDILHQFRHTFDTSTATQAHVTIHHTIPTADARPTSIRPFYKTPQQREVLHREVEKLLHDNVIRGSTSPWASPVILKKKPD
;
A
#
# COMPACT_ATOMS: atom_id res chain seq x y z
N MET A 1 -2.16 23.37 17.99
CA MET A 1 -1.55 23.64 16.68
C MET A 1 -1.17 22.31 16.05
N THR A 2 -2.16 21.46 15.72
CA THR A 2 -2.73 21.27 14.36
C THR A 2 -1.68 20.97 13.31
N SER A 3 -1.41 19.68 13.10
CA SER A 3 -1.03 19.10 11.80
C SER A 3 -1.26 17.60 11.86
N THR A 4 -2.54 17.22 11.83
CA THR A 4 -3.01 15.88 11.44
C THR A 4 -2.81 15.74 9.92
N ASN A 5 -1.63 15.31 9.49
CA ASN A 5 -1.45 14.71 8.17
C ASN A 5 -1.73 13.20 8.30
N SER A 6 -3.00 12.88 8.48
CA SER A 6 -3.51 11.55 8.19
C SER A 6 -3.68 11.48 6.68
N GLU A 7 -2.82 10.73 6.00
CA GLU A 7 -3.04 10.31 4.62
C GLU A 7 -4.48 9.79 4.52
N LEU A 8 -5.32 10.47 3.74
CA LEU A 8 -6.70 10.08 3.48
C LEU A 8 -6.65 8.76 2.70
N LYS A 9 -6.79 7.63 3.42
CA LYS A 9 -7.20 6.36 2.81
C LYS A 9 -8.61 6.60 2.26
N PRO A 10 -8.83 6.53 0.93
CA PRO A 10 -10.14 6.84 0.39
C PRO A 10 -11.13 5.80 0.88
N GLN A 11 -12.26 6.22 1.45
CA GLN A 11 -13.29 5.29 1.95
C GLN A 11 -14.07 4.66 0.79
N ALA A 12 -14.71 3.52 0.99
CA ALA A 12 -15.50 2.84 -0.06
C ALA A 12 -16.65 3.71 -0.66
N ASN A 13 -17.09 4.75 0.06
CA ASN A 13 -18.03 5.77 -0.46
C ASN A 13 -17.37 6.78 -1.41
N GLU A 14 -16.06 7.01 -1.30
CA GLU A 14 -15.31 7.88 -2.19
C GLU A 14 -15.07 7.25 -3.56
N VAL A 15 -14.90 5.92 -3.62
CA VAL A 15 -14.67 5.21 -4.91
C VAL A 15 -15.82 5.44 -5.88
N ASN A 16 -17.06 5.36 -5.41
CA ASN A 16 -18.23 5.63 -6.24
C ASN A 16 -18.27 7.10 -6.70
N ALA A 17 -17.99 8.05 -5.80
CA ALA A 17 -17.94 9.47 -6.16
C ALA A 17 -16.83 9.77 -7.20
N VAL A 18 -15.69 9.06 -7.12
CA VAL A 18 -14.61 9.16 -8.11
C VAL A 18 -15.04 8.57 -9.45
N ILE A 19 -15.72 7.41 -9.46
CA ILE A 19 -16.27 6.80 -10.67
C ILE A 19 -17.26 7.75 -11.35
N ASP A 20 -18.18 8.35 -10.59
CA ASP A 20 -19.17 9.28 -11.12
C ASP A 20 -18.50 10.51 -11.74
N LYS A 21 -17.55 11.12 -11.02
CA LYS A 21 -16.77 12.26 -11.51
C LYS A 21 -15.97 11.94 -12.78
N LEU A 22 -15.34 10.77 -12.84
CA LEU A 22 -14.53 10.37 -14.00
C LEU A 22 -15.39 10.10 -15.24
N THR A 23 -16.68 9.78 -15.07
CA THR A 23 -17.60 9.45 -16.18
C THR A 23 -18.50 10.61 -16.61
N GLU A 24 -18.44 11.77 -15.94
CA GLU A 24 -19.25 12.96 -16.27
C GLU A 24 -19.03 13.50 -17.69
N HIS A 25 -17.81 13.37 -18.22
CA HIS A 25 -17.44 13.93 -19.53
C HIS A 25 -17.94 13.10 -20.73
N ILE A 26 -18.54 11.93 -20.49
CA ILE A 26 -19.01 11.04 -21.55
C ILE A 26 -20.37 11.54 -22.04
N ALA A 27 -20.39 12.14 -23.24
CA ALA A 27 -21.57 12.79 -23.80
C ALA A 27 -22.67 11.81 -24.29
N ASN A 28 -22.29 10.61 -24.72
CA ASN A 28 -23.25 9.57 -25.11
C ASN A 28 -23.80 8.88 -23.86
N ASN A 29 -25.10 9.01 -23.62
CA ASN A 29 -25.76 8.43 -22.44
C ASN A 29 -25.72 6.90 -22.42
N GLN A 30 -25.74 6.23 -23.58
CA GLN A 30 -25.68 4.77 -23.63
C GLN A 30 -24.28 4.28 -23.24
N ASP A 31 -23.24 4.82 -23.86
CA ASP A 31 -21.85 4.44 -23.56
C ASP A 31 -21.51 4.76 -22.10
N ARG A 32 -22.01 5.89 -21.58
CA ARG A 32 -21.83 6.28 -20.18
C ARG A 32 -22.47 5.27 -19.24
N HIS A 33 -23.69 4.84 -19.55
CA HIS A 33 -24.40 3.84 -18.76
C HIS A 33 -23.67 2.50 -18.76
N ASP A 34 -23.32 1.98 -19.95
CA ASP A 34 -22.63 0.70 -20.09
C ASP A 34 -21.27 0.71 -19.35
N PHE A 35 -20.57 1.84 -19.37
CA PHE A 35 -19.29 1.98 -18.67
C PHE A 35 -19.44 2.07 -17.15
N LEU A 36 -20.44 2.80 -16.65
CA LEU A 36 -20.76 2.87 -15.22
C LEU A 36 -21.11 1.50 -14.66
N ASP A 37 -21.86 0.69 -15.40
CA ASP A 37 -22.22 -0.67 -14.98
C ASP A 37 -20.98 -1.53 -14.74
N ILE A 38 -20.00 -1.48 -15.65
CA ILE A 38 -18.72 -2.21 -15.52
C ILE A 38 -17.91 -1.67 -14.32
N LEU A 39 -17.79 -0.36 -14.18
CA LEU A 39 -17.01 0.24 -13.10
C LEU A 39 -17.61 -0.05 -11.73
N HIS A 40 -18.93 -0.02 -11.61
CA HIS A 40 -19.62 -0.41 -10.38
C HIS A 40 -19.54 -1.91 -10.13
N GLN A 41 -19.60 -2.76 -11.16
CA GLN A 41 -19.40 -4.20 -11.04
C GLN A 41 -18.01 -4.53 -10.45
N PHE A 42 -16.97 -3.84 -10.91
CA PHE A 42 -15.59 -4.04 -10.46
C PHE A 42 -15.12 -3.02 -9.41
N ARG A 43 -16.05 -2.30 -8.74
CA ARG A 43 -15.69 -1.23 -7.77
C ARG A 43 -14.66 -1.64 -6.72
N HIS A 44 -14.71 -2.90 -6.29
CA HIS A 44 -13.83 -3.45 -5.26
C HIS A 44 -12.36 -3.54 -5.69
N THR A 45 -12.07 -3.61 -6.99
CA THR A 45 -10.68 -3.64 -7.49
C THR A 45 -10.03 -2.26 -7.45
N PHE A 46 -10.82 -1.19 -7.38
CA PHE A 46 -10.36 0.19 -7.31
C PHE A 46 -10.35 0.74 -5.88
N ASP A 47 -10.82 -0.04 -4.92
CA ASP A 47 -10.82 0.34 -3.51
C ASP A 47 -9.40 0.32 -2.95
N THR A 48 -8.85 1.51 -2.68
CA THR A 48 -7.52 1.70 -2.07
C THR A 48 -7.61 2.03 -0.58
N SER A 49 -8.80 1.88 0.03
CA SER A 49 -9.00 2.04 1.48
C SER A 49 -8.20 1.03 2.30
N THR A 50 -8.02 -0.17 1.75
CA THR A 50 -7.32 -1.27 2.38
C THR A 50 -6.06 -1.62 1.59
N ALA A 51 -5.05 -2.14 2.29
CA ALA A 51 -3.88 -2.65 1.60
C ALA A 51 -4.28 -3.85 0.74
N THR A 52 -3.96 -3.78 -0.55
CA THR A 52 -4.22 -4.89 -1.48
C THR A 52 -3.35 -6.08 -1.11
N GLN A 53 -3.97 -7.16 -0.63
CA GLN A 53 -3.31 -8.43 -0.40
C GLN A 53 -3.73 -9.44 -1.47
N ALA A 54 -2.74 -10.07 -2.10
CA ALA A 54 -3.00 -11.12 -3.06
C ALA A 54 -3.37 -12.42 -2.32
N HIS A 55 -4.61 -12.88 -2.47
CA HIS A 55 -5.04 -14.18 -1.99
C HIS A 55 -4.73 -15.26 -3.03
N VAL A 56 -3.47 -15.68 -3.08
CA VAL A 56 -2.98 -16.70 -4.03
C VAL A 56 -2.53 -17.96 -3.30
N THR A 57 -2.79 -19.13 -3.89
CA THR A 57 -2.35 -20.43 -3.36
C THR A 57 -0.85 -20.67 -3.58
N ILE A 58 -0.25 -19.97 -4.55
CA ILE A 58 1.17 -20.11 -4.89
C ILE A 58 1.95 -19.06 -4.10
N HIS A 59 2.83 -19.52 -3.21
CA HIS A 59 3.69 -18.64 -2.42
C HIS A 59 5.03 -18.39 -3.11
N HIS A 60 5.49 -17.13 -3.07
CA HIS A 60 6.83 -16.78 -3.53
C HIS A 60 7.88 -17.43 -2.63
N THR A 61 8.82 -18.18 -3.22
CA THR A 61 9.92 -18.85 -2.53
C THR A 61 11.25 -18.34 -3.05
N ILE A 62 12.20 -18.09 -2.15
CA ILE A 62 13.56 -17.65 -2.48
C ILE A 62 14.53 -18.77 -2.05
N PRO A 63 15.06 -19.59 -2.99
CA PRO A 63 16.03 -20.62 -2.67
C PRO A 63 17.37 -20.01 -2.28
N THR A 64 17.84 -20.26 -1.06
CA THR A 64 19.13 -19.72 -0.57
C THR A 64 20.33 -20.65 -0.85
N ALA A 65 20.10 -21.87 -1.33
CA ALA A 65 21.12 -22.90 -1.54
C ALA A 65 22.11 -22.98 -0.35
N ASP A 66 23.42 -22.93 -0.61
CA ASP A 66 24.47 -23.02 0.42
C ASP A 66 24.86 -21.66 1.03
N ALA A 67 24.10 -20.59 0.75
CA ALA A 67 24.40 -19.26 1.27
C ALA A 67 24.19 -19.20 2.79
N ARG A 68 25.21 -18.70 3.51
CA ARG A 68 25.13 -18.48 4.96
C ARG A 68 24.35 -17.21 5.28
N PRO A 69 23.63 -17.15 6.41
CA PRO A 69 22.91 -15.96 6.83
C PRO A 69 23.82 -14.75 7.00
N THR A 70 23.38 -13.61 6.44
CA THR A 70 24.02 -12.32 6.63
C THR A 70 23.13 -11.42 7.47
N SER A 71 23.69 -10.86 8.54
CA SER A 71 23.04 -9.90 9.42
C SER A 71 23.86 -8.63 9.51
N ILE A 72 23.31 -7.54 8.97
CA ILE A 72 23.95 -6.23 8.93
C ILE A 72 23.29 -5.33 9.97
N ARG A 73 24.11 -4.62 10.74
CA ARG A 73 23.62 -3.65 11.73
C ARG A 73 22.81 -2.56 11.05
N PRO A 74 21.64 -2.16 11.59
CA PRO A 74 20.89 -1.02 11.08
C PRO A 74 21.74 0.25 11.03
N PHE A 75 21.70 0.97 9.92
CA PHE A 75 22.37 2.27 9.81
C PHE A 75 21.73 3.31 10.71
N TYR A 76 22.53 4.27 11.17
CA TYR A 76 22.06 5.42 11.93
C TYR A 76 20.89 6.12 11.23
N LYS A 77 19.94 6.59 12.03
CA LYS A 77 18.79 7.37 11.60
C LYS A 77 18.65 8.58 12.53
N THR A 78 18.41 9.75 11.95
CA THR A 78 18.06 10.94 12.74
C THR A 78 16.72 10.72 13.46
N PRO A 79 16.40 11.51 14.51
CA PRO A 79 15.12 11.38 15.20
C PRO A 79 13.91 11.47 14.26
N GLN A 80 13.95 12.39 13.30
CA GLN A 80 12.89 12.55 12.29
C GLN A 80 12.75 11.31 11.38
N GLN A 81 13.89 10.75 10.94
CA GLN A 81 13.87 9.53 10.13
C GLN A 81 13.35 8.33 10.92
N ARG A 82 13.68 8.23 12.22
CA ARG A 82 13.19 7.16 13.08
C ARG A 82 11.68 7.23 13.26
N GLU A 83 11.13 8.43 13.42
CA GLU A 83 9.68 8.66 13.52
C GLU A 83 8.96 8.21 12.25
N VAL A 84 9.46 8.62 11.08
CA VAL A 84 8.92 8.18 9.79
C VAL A 84 8.99 6.66 9.65
N LEU A 85 10.14 6.07 9.97
CA LEU A 85 10.32 4.62 9.91
C LEU A 85 9.32 3.89 10.81
N HIS A 86 9.10 4.39 12.04
CA HIS A 86 8.18 3.77 12.98
C HIS A 86 6.74 3.78 12.46
N ARG A 87 6.27 4.94 12.00
CA ARG A 87 4.94 5.09 11.40
C ARG A 87 4.73 4.16 10.20
N GLU A 88 5.71 4.05 9.30
CA GLU A 88 5.58 3.14 8.15
C GLU A 88 5.56 1.65 8.61
N VAL A 89 6.37 1.28 9.60
CA VAL A 89 6.36 -0.08 10.16
C VAL A 89 5.01 -0.40 10.82
N GLU A 90 4.44 0.53 11.59
CA GLU A 90 3.11 0.37 12.19
C GLU A 90 2.02 0.21 11.14
N LYS A 91 2.05 1.02 10.07
CA LYS A 91 1.14 0.90 8.93
C LYS A 91 1.24 -0.48 8.29
N LEU A 92 2.45 -0.95 8.00
CA LEU A 92 2.66 -2.28 7.38
C LEU A 92 2.28 -3.45 8.30
N LEU A 93 2.45 -3.30 9.62
CA LEU A 93 1.99 -4.28 10.60
C LEU A 93 0.46 -4.31 10.67
N HIS A 94 -0.18 -3.14 10.73
CA HIS A 94 -1.66 -3.02 10.74
C HIS A 94 -2.27 -3.61 9.48
N ASP A 95 -1.66 -3.34 8.32
CA ASP A 95 -2.08 -3.85 7.02
C ASP A 95 -1.67 -5.33 6.81
N ASN A 96 -1.12 -6.02 7.82
CA ASN A 96 -0.69 -7.43 7.79
C ASN A 96 0.31 -7.78 6.67
N VAL A 97 1.09 -6.80 6.19
CA VAL A 97 2.09 -6.99 5.13
C VAL A 97 3.40 -7.55 5.71
N ILE A 98 3.74 -7.18 6.94
CA ILE A 98 4.93 -7.66 7.66
C ILE A 98 4.55 -8.26 9.01
N ARG A 99 5.49 -8.99 9.62
CA ARG A 99 5.36 -9.56 10.97
C ARG A 99 6.68 -9.50 11.72
N GLY A 100 6.62 -9.58 13.04
CA GLY A 100 7.81 -9.80 13.88
C GLY A 100 8.54 -11.09 13.48
N SER A 101 9.87 -11.07 13.52
CA SER A 101 10.70 -12.24 13.23
C SER A 101 12.00 -12.23 14.04
N THR A 102 12.54 -13.42 14.28
CA THR A 102 13.86 -13.67 14.88
C THR A 102 14.82 -14.24 13.85
N SER A 103 14.75 -13.73 12.61
CA SER A 103 15.52 -14.23 11.47
C SER A 103 17.04 -14.05 11.68
N PRO A 104 17.88 -15.05 11.31
CA PRO A 104 19.33 -14.87 11.26
C PRO A 104 19.78 -13.99 10.08
N TRP A 105 18.88 -13.72 9.13
CA TRP A 105 19.08 -12.80 8.01
C TRP A 105 18.51 -11.42 8.34
N ALA A 106 19.32 -10.37 8.20
CA ALA A 106 18.89 -8.99 8.40
C ALA A 106 19.63 -8.01 7.48
N SER A 107 18.86 -7.19 6.75
CA SER A 107 19.37 -6.12 5.89
C SER A 107 18.90 -4.75 6.42
N PRO A 108 19.73 -3.69 6.34
CA PRO A 108 19.39 -2.40 6.90
C PRO A 108 18.35 -1.67 6.03
N VAL A 109 17.43 -0.95 6.68
CA VAL A 109 16.42 -0.14 5.99
C VAL A 109 16.97 1.25 5.66
N ILE A 110 16.65 1.74 4.46
CA ILE A 110 17.01 3.06 3.96
C ILE A 110 15.72 3.82 3.64
N LEU A 111 15.62 5.05 4.12
CA LEU A 111 14.54 5.96 3.77
C LEU A 111 14.97 6.85 2.61
N LYS A 112 14.19 6.85 1.54
CA LYS A 112 14.39 7.72 0.38
C LYS A 112 13.17 8.64 0.24
N LYS A 113 13.42 9.94 0.13
CA LYS A 113 12.37 10.91 -0.20
C LYS A 113 11.95 10.67 -1.65
N LYS A 114 10.64 10.49 -1.89
CA LYS A 114 10.10 10.44 -3.25
C LYS A 114 10.26 11.83 -3.89
N PRO A 115 10.66 11.93 -5.17
CA PRO A 115 10.47 13.17 -5.92
C PRO A 115 8.97 13.44 -6.01
N ASP A 116 8.60 14.72 -5.93
CA ASP A 116 7.22 15.17 -6.11
C ASP A 116 6.75 14.95 -7.57
#